data_AF-A0A7C9MZT9-F1
#
_entry.id   AF-A0A7C9MZT9-F1
#
_cell.length_a   1.000
_cell.length_b   1.000
_cell.length_c   1.000
_cell.angle_alpha   90.00
_cell.angle_beta   90.00
_cell.angle_gamma   90.00
#
_symmetry.space_group_name_H-M   'P 1'
#
loop_
_entity.id
_entity.type
_entity.pdbx_description
1 polymer ?
#
loop_
_entity_poly.entity_id
_entity_poly.type
_entity_poly.pdbx_seq_one_letter_code
_entity_poly.pdbx_strand_id
1 'polypeptide(L)'
;MSAQEFAALAGIIQALAVIPTVAIGAYALLRDSRDRRIDRVLSFHQELMSGEIGAARNRLGTHLRNLGVEGRPLQIKRLDLLKDSKLGRYIDHEEAGPFSDATLLLRYFERANAARSAQSIYAPLFVELVGRHAAWWDMVFEDEGDRVPRAPLAELAAWSNQYAAKKRNVYPYLRNWGTNRTEDFPNS
;
A
#
# COMPACT_ATOMS: atom_id res chain seq x y z
N MET A 1 34.75 55.46 -2.67
CA MET A 1 34.58 54.02 -2.42
C MET A 1 35.89 53.31 -2.68
N SER A 2 36.40 52.57 -1.70
CA SER A 2 37.65 51.80 -1.83
C SER A 2 37.40 50.46 -2.54
N ALA A 3 38.44 49.86 -3.14
CA ALA A 3 38.33 48.56 -3.82
C ALA A 3 37.83 47.44 -2.89
N GLN A 4 38.05 47.56 -1.57
CA GLN A 4 37.53 46.65 -0.54
C GLN A 4 36.01 46.76 -0.35
N GLU A 5 35.44 47.96 -0.46
CA GLU A 5 33.98 48.16 -0.35
C GLU A 5 33.24 47.55 -1.56
N PHE A 6 33.82 47.64 -2.75
CA PHE A 6 33.28 47.00 -3.96
C PHE A 6 33.34 45.47 -3.89
N ALA A 7 34.45 44.90 -3.40
CA ALA A 7 34.61 43.46 -3.24
C ALA A 7 33.64 42.88 -2.19
N ALA A 8 33.43 43.60 -1.08
CA ALA A 8 32.46 43.21 -0.05
C ALA A 8 31.01 43.26 -0.59
N LEU A 9 30.65 44.31 -1.35
CA LEU A 9 29.33 44.43 -1.97
C LEU A 9 29.08 43.32 -3.01
N ALA A 10 30.09 43.00 -3.83
CA ALA A 10 30.01 41.93 -4.82
C ALA A 10 29.84 40.54 -4.18
N GLY A 11 30.53 40.28 -3.05
CA GLY A 11 30.36 39.03 -2.29
C GLY A 11 28.96 38.88 -1.69
N ILE A 12 28.37 39.97 -1.18
CA ILE A 12 26.99 39.97 -0.66
C ILE A 12 25.99 39.73 -1.79
N ILE A 13 26.17 40.35 -2.96
CA ILE A 13 25.30 40.17 -4.13
C ILE A 13 25.39 38.73 -4.67
N GLN A 14 26.59 38.15 -4.75
CA GLN A 14 26.77 36.75 -5.15
C GLN A 14 26.15 35.77 -4.14
N ALA A 15 26.29 36.01 -2.83
CA ALA A 15 25.68 35.18 -1.80
C ALA A 15 24.14 35.21 -1.85
N LEU A 16 23.56 36.38 -2.14
CA LEU A 16 22.10 36.53 -2.29
C LEU A 16 21.56 35.85 -3.55
N ALA A 17 22.34 35.76 -4.63
CA ALA A 17 21.94 35.07 -5.86
C ALA A 17 21.93 33.53 -5.73
N VAL A 18 22.69 32.96 -4.79
CA VAL A 18 22.71 31.52 -4.51
C VAL A 18 21.42 31.05 -3.84
N ILE A 19 20.80 31.89 -3.00
CA ILE A 19 19.60 31.52 -2.22
C ILE A 19 18.39 31.14 -3.12
N PRO A 20 18.00 31.94 -4.13
CA PRO A 20 16.94 31.56 -5.08
C PRO A 20 17.27 30.26 -5.83
N THR A 21 18.53 30.09 -6.23
CA THR A 21 18.97 28.91 -6.99
C THR A 21 18.88 27.64 -6.14
N VAL A 22 19.30 27.71 -4.87
CA VAL A 22 19.14 26.61 -3.90
C VAL A 22 17.66 26.35 -3.60
N ALA A 23 16.83 27.39 -3.49
CA ALA A 23 15.40 27.24 -3.26
C ALA A 23 14.69 26.58 -4.46
N ILE A 24 15.02 26.97 -5.70
CA ILE A 24 14.51 26.35 -6.92
C ILE A 24 15.00 24.90 -7.02
N GLY A 25 16.28 24.65 -6.76
CA GLY A 25 16.85 23.30 -6.74
C GLY A 25 16.18 22.41 -5.70
N ALA A 26 16.00 22.90 -4.47
CA ALA A 26 15.29 22.20 -3.41
C ALA A 26 13.82 21.95 -3.78
N TYR A 27 13.14 22.93 -4.38
CA TYR A 27 11.76 22.77 -4.85
C TYR A 27 11.64 21.72 -5.96
N ALA A 28 12.56 21.73 -6.93
CA ALA A 28 12.63 20.75 -7.99
C ALA A 28 12.91 19.33 -7.43
N LEU A 29 13.85 19.20 -6.49
CA LEU A 29 14.15 17.94 -5.80
C LEU A 29 12.96 17.44 -4.99
N LEU A 30 12.23 18.32 -4.29
CA LEU A 30 11.03 17.96 -3.54
C LEU A 30 9.93 17.46 -4.48
N ARG A 31 9.73 18.13 -5.62
CA ARG A 31 8.76 17.72 -6.63
C ARG A 31 9.12 16.38 -7.27
N ASP A 32 10.36 16.21 -7.71
CA ASP A 32 10.86 14.95 -8.27
C ASP A 32 10.75 13.80 -7.25
N SER A 33 11.09 14.05 -5.98
CA SER A 33 10.91 13.05 -4.92
C SER A 33 9.44 12.68 -4.71
N ARG A 34 8.52 13.64 -4.86
CA ARG A 34 7.08 13.40 -4.75
C ARG A 34 6.56 12.61 -5.93
N ASP A 35 6.97 12.95 -7.15
CA ASP A 35 6.53 12.28 -8.38
C ASP A 35 6.99 10.81 -8.36
N ARG A 36 8.25 10.54 -8.03
CA ARG A 36 8.76 9.16 -7.85
C ARG A 36 8.00 8.36 -6.77
N ARG A 37 7.59 9.03 -5.69
CA ARG A 37 6.77 8.42 -4.62
C ARG A 37 5.37 8.09 -5.11
N ILE A 38 4.78 8.91 -5.98
CA ILE A 38 3.48 8.66 -6.61
C ILE A 38 3.60 7.51 -7.61
N ASP A 39 4.61 7.52 -8.47
CA ASP A 39 4.83 6.45 -9.46
C ASP A 39 5.01 5.09 -8.80
N ARG A 40 5.75 5.03 -7.69
CA ARG A 40 5.90 3.79 -6.91
C ARG A 40 4.55 3.29 -6.37
N VAL A 41 3.68 4.21 -5.91
CA VAL A 41 2.33 3.84 -5.44
C VAL A 41 1.47 3.31 -6.59
N LEU A 42 1.52 3.97 -7.76
CA LEU A 42 0.80 3.52 -8.95
C LEU A 42 1.30 2.14 -9.42
N SER A 43 2.61 1.90 -9.36
CA SER A 43 3.21 0.60 -9.67
C SER A 43 2.71 -0.50 -8.72
N PHE A 44 2.68 -0.24 -7.40
CA PHE A 44 2.10 -1.19 -6.44
C PHE A 44 0.62 -1.45 -6.70
N HIS A 45 -0.15 -0.41 -7.03
CA HIS A 45 -1.56 -0.57 -7.35
C HIS A 45 -1.76 -1.38 -8.63
N GLN A 46 -1.01 -1.09 -9.69
CA GLN A 46 -1.07 -1.84 -10.94
C GLN A 46 -0.73 -3.32 -10.72
N GLU A 47 0.32 -3.62 -9.94
CA GLU A 47 0.67 -5.00 -9.58
C GLU A 47 -0.46 -5.69 -8.80
N LEU A 48 -1.16 -4.98 -7.92
CA LEU A 48 -2.27 -5.53 -7.15
C LEU A 48 -3.56 -5.72 -7.94
N MET A 49 -3.76 -4.93 -9.00
CA MET A 49 -4.96 -4.98 -9.84
C MET A 49 -4.80 -5.86 -11.07
N SER A 50 -3.57 -6.24 -11.45
CA SER A 50 -3.29 -6.93 -12.71
C SER A 50 -2.23 -8.03 -12.55
N GLY A 51 -2.00 -8.79 -13.62
CA GLY A 51 -1.02 -9.88 -13.62
C GLY A 51 -1.36 -10.99 -12.61
N GLU A 52 -0.32 -11.69 -12.14
CA GLU A 52 -0.46 -12.85 -11.27
C GLU A 52 -1.02 -12.49 -9.89
N ILE A 53 -0.61 -11.35 -9.31
CA ILE A 53 -1.08 -10.90 -7.99
C ILE A 53 -2.54 -10.48 -8.06
N GLY A 54 -2.95 -9.71 -9.07
CA GLY A 54 -4.35 -9.37 -9.28
C GLY A 54 -5.24 -10.60 -9.49
N ALA A 55 -4.78 -11.57 -10.26
CA ALA A 55 -5.49 -12.83 -10.46
C ALA A 55 -5.61 -13.65 -9.17
N ALA A 56 -4.52 -13.79 -8.41
CA ALA A 56 -4.49 -14.46 -7.11
C ALA A 56 -5.44 -13.80 -6.11
N ARG A 57 -5.43 -12.46 -6.04
CA ARG A 57 -6.34 -11.67 -5.21
C ARG A 57 -7.80 -11.97 -5.55
N ASN A 58 -8.15 -11.94 -6.83
CA ASN A 58 -9.53 -12.15 -7.27
C ASN A 58 -9.99 -13.58 -7.01
N ARG A 59 -9.21 -14.59 -7.38
CA ARG A 59 -9.55 -16.01 -7.13
C ARG A 59 -9.72 -16.28 -5.65
N LEU A 60 -8.75 -15.90 -4.83
CA LEU A 60 -8.81 -16.15 -3.38
C LEU A 60 -9.93 -15.34 -2.73
N GLY A 61 -10.10 -14.07 -3.10
CA GLY A 61 -11.15 -13.22 -2.56
C GLY A 61 -12.55 -13.78 -2.85
N THR A 62 -12.81 -14.20 -4.09
CA THR A 62 -14.07 -14.82 -4.50
C THR A 62 -14.29 -16.15 -3.78
N HIS A 63 -13.27 -17.01 -3.72
CA HIS A 63 -13.33 -18.30 -3.02
C HIS A 63 -13.73 -18.15 -1.56
N LEU A 64 -13.07 -17.26 -0.82
CA LEU A 64 -13.34 -17.04 0.59
C LEU A 64 -14.70 -16.37 0.85
N ARG A 65 -15.24 -15.60 -0.10
CA ARG A 65 -16.60 -15.07 0.01
C ARG A 65 -17.67 -16.11 -0.27
N ASN A 66 -17.46 -16.96 -1.27
CA ASN A 66 -18.39 -18.05 -1.57
C ASN A 66 -18.51 -19.04 -0.41
N LEU A 67 -17.44 -19.20 0.36
CA LEU A 67 -17.39 -20.01 1.57
C LEU A 67 -17.84 -19.27 2.84
N GLY A 68 -17.96 -17.95 2.78
CA GLY A 68 -18.40 -17.11 3.88
C GLY A 68 -19.91 -17.13 4.08
N VAL A 69 -20.38 -16.44 5.13
CA VAL A 69 -21.81 -16.36 5.49
C VAL A 69 -22.24 -14.88 5.51
N GLU A 70 -23.45 -14.60 5.04
CA GLU A 70 -24.06 -13.25 5.05
C GLU A 70 -23.19 -12.17 4.37
N GLY A 71 -22.52 -12.52 3.28
CA GLY A 71 -21.69 -11.58 2.50
C GLY A 71 -20.36 -11.20 3.16
N ARG A 72 -20.00 -11.82 4.29
CA ARG A 72 -18.69 -11.65 4.93
C ARG A 72 -17.72 -12.73 4.44
N PRO A 73 -16.45 -12.39 4.13
CA PRO A 73 -15.45 -13.40 3.79
C PRO A 73 -15.19 -14.33 4.98
N LEU A 74 -14.96 -15.62 4.68
CA LEU A 74 -14.49 -16.57 5.68
C LEU A 74 -13.12 -16.12 6.22
N GLN A 75 -12.99 -16.06 7.54
CA GLN A 75 -11.69 -15.88 8.19
C GLN A 75 -10.93 -17.20 8.13
N ILE A 76 -9.66 -17.13 7.74
CA ILE A 76 -8.86 -18.33 7.49
C ILE A 76 -7.51 -18.23 8.14
N LYS A 77 -7.05 -19.38 8.63
CA LYS A 77 -5.64 -19.62 8.86
C LYS A 77 -5.02 -20.12 7.58
N ARG A 78 -3.82 -19.62 7.27
CA ARG A 78 -3.18 -19.95 6.00
C ARG A 78 -2.90 -21.45 5.88
N LEU A 79 -2.55 -22.13 6.97
CA LEU A 79 -2.30 -23.57 6.96
C LEU A 79 -3.55 -24.41 6.69
N ASP A 80 -4.75 -23.88 6.97
CA ASP A 80 -6.00 -24.59 6.69
C ASP A 80 -6.24 -24.70 5.18
N LEU A 81 -5.70 -23.78 4.38
CA LEU A 81 -5.69 -23.88 2.91
C LEU A 81 -4.89 -25.07 2.37
N LEU A 82 -4.05 -25.73 3.18
CA LEU A 82 -3.37 -26.97 2.81
C LEU A 82 -4.10 -28.23 3.30
N LYS A 83 -4.76 -28.12 4.45
CA LYS A 83 -5.27 -29.28 5.19
C LYS A 83 -6.74 -29.56 4.91
N ASP A 84 -7.53 -28.52 4.69
CA ASP A 84 -8.96 -28.64 4.45
C ASP A 84 -9.22 -28.82 2.94
N SER A 85 -9.92 -29.90 2.60
CA SER A 85 -10.23 -30.25 1.20
C SER A 85 -11.20 -29.27 0.51
N LYS A 86 -12.05 -28.57 1.27
CA LYS A 86 -12.94 -27.53 0.76
C LYS A 86 -12.22 -26.20 0.60
N LEU A 87 -11.28 -25.89 1.50
CA LEU A 87 -10.52 -24.63 1.43
C LEU A 87 -9.37 -24.70 0.44
N GLY A 88 -8.75 -25.87 0.29
CA GLY A 88 -7.49 -26.04 -0.43
C GLY A 88 -7.58 -26.18 -1.94
N ARG A 89 -8.78 -26.07 -2.53
CA ARG A 89 -8.98 -26.11 -3.98
C ARG A 89 -10.01 -25.09 -4.42
N TYR A 90 -9.72 -24.42 -5.53
CA TYR A 90 -10.73 -23.62 -6.23
C TYR A 90 -11.68 -24.54 -7.00
N ILE A 91 -12.95 -24.13 -7.12
CA ILE A 91 -13.95 -24.86 -7.89
C ILE A 91 -13.67 -24.76 -9.40
N ASP A 92 -13.26 -23.57 -9.88
CA ASP A 92 -13.14 -23.27 -11.31
C ASP A 92 -11.69 -23.14 -11.82
N HIS A 93 -10.69 -23.43 -10.97
CA HIS A 93 -9.28 -23.19 -11.28
C HIS A 93 -8.36 -24.30 -10.75
N GLU A 94 -8.30 -25.44 -11.44
CA GLU A 94 -7.51 -26.60 -11.00
C GLU A 94 -5.99 -26.37 -10.99
N GLU A 95 -5.48 -25.47 -11.83
CA GLU A 95 -4.05 -25.16 -11.93
C GLU A 95 -3.53 -24.21 -10.83
N ALA A 96 -4.45 -23.53 -10.12
CA ALA A 96 -4.12 -22.57 -9.07
C ALA A 96 -4.49 -23.09 -7.68
N GLY A 97 -3.67 -22.77 -6.69
CA GLY A 97 -3.87 -23.21 -5.30
C GLY A 97 -4.17 -22.04 -4.37
N PRO A 98 -5.26 -22.08 -3.56
CA PRO A 98 -5.56 -21.07 -2.54
C PRO A 98 -4.37 -20.75 -1.62
N PHE A 99 -3.62 -21.76 -1.21
CA PHE A 99 -2.41 -21.58 -0.39
C PHE A 99 -1.29 -20.79 -1.10
N SER A 100 -1.09 -21.07 -2.39
CA SER A 100 -0.09 -20.37 -3.21
C SER A 100 -0.48 -18.89 -3.39
N ASP A 101 -1.75 -18.65 -3.74
CA ASP A 101 -2.30 -17.30 -3.90
C ASP A 101 -2.21 -16.48 -2.60
N ALA A 102 -2.55 -17.09 -1.45
CA ALA A 102 -2.39 -16.46 -0.15
C ALA A 102 -0.92 -16.09 0.13
N THR A 103 0.02 -16.97 -0.23
CA THR A 103 1.45 -16.72 -0.06
C THR A 103 1.93 -15.56 -0.94
N LEU A 104 1.46 -15.50 -2.19
CA LEU A 104 1.76 -14.43 -3.14
C LEU A 104 1.29 -13.06 -2.61
N LEU A 105 0.07 -13.01 -2.07
CA LEU A 105 -0.49 -11.79 -1.50
C LEU A 105 0.27 -11.33 -0.24
N LEU A 106 0.60 -12.25 0.66
CA LEU A 106 1.38 -11.90 1.87
C LEU A 106 2.75 -11.32 1.50
N ARG A 107 3.45 -11.91 0.52
CA ARG A 107 4.72 -11.39 0.00
C ARG A 107 4.57 -10.02 -0.67
N TYR A 108 3.48 -9.81 -1.40
CA TYR A 108 3.17 -8.49 -1.96
C TYR A 108 3.06 -7.44 -0.84
N PHE A 109 2.29 -7.72 0.21
CA PHE A 109 2.10 -6.80 1.33
C PHE A 109 3.36 -6.59 2.16
N GLU A 110 4.23 -7.59 2.25
CA GLU A 110 5.57 -7.43 2.84
C GLU A 110 6.38 -6.35 2.10
N ARG A 111 6.46 -6.42 0.76
CA ARG A 111 7.16 -5.41 -0.04
C ARG A 111 6.51 -4.03 0.05
N ALA A 112 5.17 -4.00 0.04
CA ALA A 112 4.40 -2.77 0.19
C ALA A 112 4.67 -2.10 1.55
N ASN A 113 4.69 -2.89 2.64
CA ASN A 113 5.02 -2.40 3.98
C ASN A 113 6.47 -1.92 4.06
N ALA A 114 7.42 -2.62 3.44
CA ALA A 114 8.82 -2.19 3.37
C ALA A 114 8.97 -0.83 2.68
N ALA A 115 8.28 -0.61 1.55
CA ALA A 115 8.29 0.66 0.84
C ALA A 115 7.71 1.80 1.70
N ARG A 116 6.66 1.53 2.48
CA ARG A 116 6.10 2.46 3.47
C ARG A 116 7.12 2.79 4.57
N SER A 117 7.73 1.78 5.18
CA SER A 117 8.74 1.95 6.23
C SER A 117 9.93 2.79 5.76
N ALA A 118 10.34 2.62 4.50
CA ALA A 118 11.38 3.42 3.86
C ALA A 118 10.93 4.85 3.48
N GLN A 119 9.72 5.29 3.85
CA GLN A 119 9.14 6.59 3.49
C GLN A 119 9.17 6.88 1.99
N SER A 120 9.10 5.80 1.20
CA SER A 120 9.33 5.81 -0.24
C SER A 120 8.02 5.91 -1.04
N ILE A 121 6.90 6.14 -0.35
CA ILE A 121 5.54 6.20 -0.92
C ILE A 121 4.86 7.54 -0.63
N TYR A 122 3.90 7.91 -1.47
CA TYR A 122 3.03 9.05 -1.20
C TYR A 122 1.81 8.59 -0.41
N ALA A 123 1.84 8.82 0.91
CA ALA A 123 0.92 8.22 1.88
C ALA A 123 -0.59 8.39 1.57
N PRO A 124 -1.12 9.57 1.16
CA PRO A 124 -2.54 9.70 0.86
C PRO A 124 -3.00 8.73 -0.22
N LEU A 125 -2.26 8.66 -1.33
CA LEU A 125 -2.59 7.79 -2.46
C LEU A 125 -2.36 6.32 -2.12
N PHE A 126 -1.30 6.01 -1.36
CA PHE A 126 -0.98 4.64 -0.99
C PHE A 126 -2.02 4.02 -0.07
N VAL A 127 -2.52 4.79 0.91
CA VAL A 127 -3.61 4.35 1.78
C VAL A 127 -4.87 4.05 0.97
N GLU A 128 -5.18 4.90 -0.01
CA GLU A 128 -6.34 4.72 -0.87
C GLU A 128 -6.23 3.48 -1.75
N LEU A 129 -5.11 3.32 -2.45
CA LEU A 129 -4.97 2.31 -3.51
C LEU A 129 -4.45 0.95 -3.03
N VAL A 130 -3.75 0.89 -1.89
CA VAL A 130 -3.12 -0.33 -1.38
C VAL A 130 -3.53 -0.58 0.07
N GLY A 131 -3.55 0.47 0.90
CA GLY A 131 -3.90 0.37 2.32
C GLY A 131 -5.29 -0.21 2.58
N ARG A 132 -6.27 0.10 1.72
CA ARG A 132 -7.63 -0.49 1.80
C ARG A 132 -7.59 -2.00 1.64
N HIS A 133 -6.84 -2.50 0.66
CA HIS A 133 -6.68 -3.93 0.41
C HIS A 133 -5.96 -4.60 1.58
N ALA A 134 -4.90 -3.99 2.10
CA ALA A 134 -4.20 -4.50 3.28
C ALA A 134 -5.16 -4.61 4.48
N ALA A 135 -5.95 -3.57 4.73
CA ALA A 135 -6.93 -3.58 5.81
C ALA A 135 -8.05 -4.63 5.61
N TRP A 136 -8.42 -4.93 4.36
CA TRP A 136 -9.38 -5.99 4.07
C TRP A 136 -8.78 -7.39 4.30
N TRP A 137 -7.61 -7.66 3.71
CA TRP A 137 -6.93 -8.95 3.87
C TRP A 137 -6.52 -9.25 5.31
N ASP A 138 -6.21 -8.22 6.10
CA ASP A 138 -5.92 -8.37 7.52
C ASP A 138 -7.14 -8.84 8.35
N MET A 139 -8.36 -8.52 7.91
CA MET A 139 -9.59 -9.06 8.53
C MET A 139 -9.85 -10.52 8.14
N VAL A 140 -9.28 -10.97 7.03
CA VAL A 140 -9.49 -12.31 6.45
C VAL A 140 -8.46 -13.29 6.97
N PHE A 141 -7.20 -12.90 7.07
CA PHE A 141 -6.13 -13.77 7.58
C PHE A 141 -6.05 -13.72 9.10
N GLU A 142 -6.16 -14.88 9.74
CA GLU A 142 -5.88 -15.05 11.16
C GLU A 142 -4.37 -15.11 11.46
N ASP A 143 -3.99 -14.81 12.71
CA ASP A 143 -2.59 -14.96 13.14
C ASP A 143 -2.34 -16.40 13.56
N GLU A 144 -1.22 -16.96 13.10
CA GLU A 144 -0.87 -18.35 13.42
C GLU A 144 0.63 -18.56 13.68
N GLY A 145 1.42 -17.49 13.87
CA GLY A 145 2.87 -17.63 14.11
C GLY A 145 3.62 -18.34 12.96
N ASP A 146 3.09 -18.20 11.75
CA ASP A 146 3.40 -19.00 10.57
C ASP A 146 4.74 -18.62 9.91
N ARG A 147 5.32 -19.51 9.08
CA ARG A 147 6.63 -19.28 8.41
C ARG A 147 6.65 -18.09 7.44
N VAL A 148 5.52 -17.80 6.80
CA VAL A 148 5.37 -16.61 5.96
C VAL A 148 4.76 -15.52 6.83
N PRO A 149 5.47 -14.40 7.02
CA PRO A 149 5.08 -13.45 8.04
C PRO A 149 3.78 -12.74 7.64
N ARG A 150 2.73 -12.94 8.44
CA ARG A 150 1.50 -12.11 8.41
C ARG A 150 1.74 -10.72 9.02
N ALA A 151 2.78 -10.58 9.85
CA ALA A 151 3.08 -9.34 10.55
C ALA A 151 3.17 -8.09 9.64
N PRO A 152 3.85 -8.11 8.46
CA PRO A 152 3.85 -6.95 7.56
C PRO A 152 2.47 -6.52 7.05
N LEU A 153 1.57 -7.48 6.80
CA LEU A 153 0.19 -7.19 6.42
C LEU A 153 -0.54 -6.51 7.58
N ALA A 154 -0.44 -7.07 8.79
CA ALA A 154 -1.09 -6.52 9.99
C ALA A 154 -0.57 -5.12 10.33
N GLU A 155 0.74 -4.90 10.25
CA GLU A 155 1.35 -3.58 10.42
C GLU A 155 0.85 -2.56 9.40
N LEU A 156 0.80 -2.95 8.11
CA LEU A 156 0.34 -2.08 7.04
C LEU A 156 -1.15 -1.74 7.18
N ALA A 157 -1.96 -2.72 7.57
CA ALA A 157 -3.38 -2.55 7.84
C ALA A 157 -3.60 -1.60 9.04
N ALA A 158 -2.91 -1.83 10.16
CA ALA A 158 -2.97 -0.98 11.33
C ALA A 158 -2.56 0.47 11.02
N TRP A 159 -1.46 0.65 10.29
CA TRP A 159 -1.02 1.98 9.84
C TRP A 159 -2.07 2.65 8.94
N SER A 160 -2.65 1.92 7.99
CA SER A 160 -3.66 2.45 7.07
C SER A 160 -4.93 2.89 7.81
N ASN A 161 -5.39 2.06 8.77
CA ASN A 161 -6.52 2.37 9.62
C ASN A 161 -6.27 3.63 10.48
N GLN A 162 -5.08 3.75 11.08
CA GLN A 162 -4.70 4.94 11.86
C GLN A 162 -4.62 6.20 10.97
N TYR A 163 -4.04 6.07 9.78
CA TYR A 163 -3.97 7.16 8.82
C TYR A 163 -5.37 7.65 8.41
N ALA A 164 -6.27 6.72 8.08
CA ALA A 164 -7.65 7.00 7.74
C ALA A 164 -8.37 7.75 8.86
N ALA A 165 -8.26 7.24 10.10
CA ALA A 165 -8.87 7.88 11.27
C ALA A 165 -8.35 9.32 11.47
N LYS A 166 -7.04 9.54 11.34
CA LYS A 166 -6.41 10.86 11.52
C LYS A 166 -6.74 11.84 10.39
N LYS A 167 -6.94 11.35 9.17
CA LYS A 167 -7.08 12.17 7.95
C LYS A 167 -8.49 12.21 7.35
N ARG A 168 -9.49 11.60 7.99
CA ARG A 168 -10.91 11.60 7.54
C ARG A 168 -11.51 12.99 7.27
N ASN A 169 -11.02 14.03 7.95
CA ASN A 169 -11.50 15.40 7.75
C ASN A 169 -10.73 16.15 6.65
N VAL A 170 -9.56 15.65 6.27
CA VAL A 170 -8.69 16.24 5.23
C VAL A 170 -9.00 15.61 3.86
N TYR A 171 -9.24 14.30 3.83
CA TYR A 171 -9.52 13.55 2.61
C TYR A 171 -10.94 12.97 2.68
N PRO A 172 -11.89 13.49 1.89
CA PRO A 172 -13.29 13.05 1.94
C PRO A 172 -13.49 11.54 1.71
N TYR A 173 -12.67 10.92 0.87
CA TYR A 173 -12.74 9.49 0.58
C TYR A 173 -12.46 8.60 1.81
N LEU A 174 -11.80 9.12 2.85
CA LEU A 174 -11.51 8.37 4.09
C LEU A 174 -12.67 8.38 5.10
N ARG A 175 -13.72 9.18 4.88
CA ARG A 175 -14.86 9.26 5.81
C ARG A 175 -15.61 7.95 5.95
N ASN A 176 -15.70 7.20 4.85
CA ASN A 176 -16.39 5.91 4.77
C ASN A 176 -15.42 4.72 4.74
N TRP A 177 -14.23 4.87 5.31
CA TRP A 177 -13.15 3.86 5.25
C TRP A 177 -13.61 2.42 5.55
N GLY A 178 -14.43 2.23 6.60
CA GLY A 178 -14.92 0.91 7.00
C GLY A 178 -15.94 0.29 6.03
N THR A 179 -16.76 1.11 5.39
CA THR A 179 -17.75 0.68 4.39
C THR A 179 -17.06 0.39 3.06
N ASN A 180 -16.28 1.35 2.56
CA ASN A 180 -15.58 1.25 1.28
C ASN A 180 -14.68 0.01 1.23
N ARG A 181 -13.91 -0.28 2.29
CA ARG A 181 -13.05 -1.48 2.32
C ARG A 181 -13.83 -2.81 2.22
N THR A 182 -15.11 -2.84 2.57
CA THR A 182 -15.92 -4.07 2.56
C THR A 182 -16.63 -4.24 1.21
N GLU A 183 -17.08 -3.13 0.64
CA GLU A 183 -17.79 -3.04 -0.64
C GLU A 183 -16.85 -3.12 -1.86
N ASP A 184 -15.61 -2.61 -1.75
CA ASP A 184 -14.63 -2.56 -2.87
C ASP A 184 -14.10 -3.95 -3.30
N PHE A 185 -14.53 -5.04 -2.64
CA PHE A 185 -14.13 -6.43 -2.94
C PHE A 185 -15.40 -7.30 -2.97
N PRO A 186 -15.58 -8.38 -3.78
CA PRO A 186 -14.98 -8.79 -5.03
C PRO A 186 -16.06 -8.69 -6.15
N ASN A 187 -16.30 -7.49 -6.68
CA ASN A 187 -17.15 -7.26 -7.85
C ASN A 187 -16.46 -6.30 -8.84
N SER A 188 -15.12 -6.24 -8.84
CA SER A 188 -14.34 -5.46 -9.80
C SER A 188 -13.86 -6.33 -10.95
#